data_AF-A0A7X2Z0U9-F1
#
_entry.id   AF-A0A7X2Z0U9-F1
#
_cell.length_a   1.000
_cell.length_b   1.000
_cell.length_c   1.000
_cell.angle_alpha   90.00
_cell.angle_beta   90.00
_cell.angle_gamma   90.00
#
_symmetry.space_group_name_H-M   'P 1'
#
loop_
_entity.id
_entity.type
_entity.pdbx_description
1 polymer ?
#
loop_
_entity_poly.entity_id
_entity_poly.type
_entity_poly.pdbx_seq_one_letter_code
_entity_poly.pdbx_strand_id
1 'polypeptide(L)'
;MSYKNGKDVLPPRLLKELQRHIQGELLYIPKPEQSRASWGELSGSRTSIANRNEEIFRKHRSGLSVRDLAEMYYLSDESIRKILAKMRTAQKETSPSC
;
A
#
# COMPACT_ATOMS: atom_id res chain seq x y z
N MET A 1 -3.96 3.61 17.64
CA MET A 1 -2.63 4.24 17.79
C MET A 1 -2.39 4.45 19.28
N SER A 2 -1.30 3.91 19.83
CA SER A 2 -0.92 4.18 21.21
C SER A 2 -0.30 5.59 21.27
N TYR A 3 -0.93 6.50 22.01
CA TYR A 3 -0.37 7.82 22.28
C TYR A 3 0.86 7.65 23.16
N LYS A 4 1.97 8.30 22.79
CA LYS A 4 3.18 8.36 23.60
C LYS A 4 3.45 9.83 23.94
N ASN A 5 3.58 10.13 25.23
CA ASN A 5 3.92 11.47 25.66
C ASN A 5 5.38 11.78 25.29
N GLY A 6 5.61 12.90 24.62
CA GLY A 6 6.96 13.34 24.23
C GLY A 6 7.94 13.45 25.40
N LYS A 7 7.46 13.78 26.60
CA LYS A 7 8.27 13.83 27.82
C LYS A 7 8.83 12.47 28.24
N ASP A 8 8.13 11.40 27.90
CA ASP A 8 8.49 10.03 28.31
C ASP A 8 9.44 9.37 27.31
N VAL A 9 9.53 9.90 26.08
CA VAL A 9 10.22 9.22 24.97
C VAL A 9 11.34 10.04 24.31
N LEU A 10 11.36 11.36 24.51
CA LEU A 10 12.35 12.23 23.86
C LEU A 10 13.45 12.68 24.85
N PRO A 11 14.70 12.77 24.40
CA PRO A 11 15.77 13.38 25.19
C PRO A 11 15.44 14.83 25.57
N PRO A 12 15.79 15.30 26.79
CA PRO A 12 15.45 16.65 27.26
C PRO A 12 15.90 17.77 26.34
N ARG A 13 17.10 17.64 25.73
CA ARG A 13 17.62 18.64 24.78
C ARG A 13 16.75 18.73 23.52
N LEU A 14 16.33 17.59 22.96
CA LEU A 14 15.47 17.55 21.77
C LEU A 14 14.08 18.09 22.07
N LEU A 15 13.50 17.70 23.21
CA LEU A 15 12.19 18.20 23.63
C LEU A 15 12.20 19.74 23.77
N LYS A 16 13.26 20.30 24.36
CA LYS A 16 13.42 21.75 24.50
C LYS A 16 13.48 22.45 23.14
N GLU A 17 14.22 21.90 22.18
CA GLU A 17 14.29 22.47 20.83
C GLU A 17 12.95 22.36 20.09
N LEU A 18 12.23 21.25 20.21
CA LEU A 18 10.89 21.11 19.62
C LEU A 18 9.92 22.13 20.20
N GLN A 19 9.95 22.37 21.51
CA GLN A 19 9.12 23.38 22.17
C GLN A 19 9.40 24.81 21.69
N ARG A 20 10.57 25.11 21.12
CA ARG A 20 10.84 26.41 20.49
C ARG A 20 10.08 26.60 19.18
N HIS A 21 9.64 25.52 18.55
CA HIS A 21 8.98 25.53 17.25
C HIS A 21 7.48 25.25 17.35
N ILE A 22 7.06 24.35 18.25
CA ILE A 22 5.67 23.90 18.39
C ILE A 22 5.38 23.47 19.84
N GLN A 23 4.23 23.88 20.41
CA GLN A 23 3.85 23.57 21.79
C GLN A 23 2.37 23.22 21.88
N GLY A 24 2.03 22.15 22.60
CA GLY A 24 0.63 21.77 22.84
C GLY A 24 -0.09 21.14 21.64
N GLU A 25 0.62 20.87 20.55
CA GLU A 25 0.05 20.35 19.31
C GLU A 25 0.51 18.91 19.00
N LEU A 26 -0.25 18.23 18.13
CA LEU A 26 0.06 16.88 17.67
C LEU A 26 1.06 16.92 16.49
N LEU A 27 2.27 16.45 16.74
CA LEU A 27 3.34 16.37 15.73
C LEU A 27 3.48 14.94 15.19
N TYR A 28 3.38 14.77 13.87
CA TYR A 28 3.68 13.50 13.21
C TYR A 28 5.18 13.37 12.95
N ILE A 29 5.79 12.28 13.44
CA ILE A 29 7.18 11.93 13.13
C ILE A 29 7.17 10.84 12.03
N PRO A 30 7.59 11.15 10.80
CA PRO A 30 7.66 10.16 9.73
C PRO A 30 8.68 9.08 10.06
N LYS A 31 8.44 7.85 9.58
CA LYS A 31 9.42 6.77 9.70
C LYS A 31 10.69 7.12 8.88
N PRO A 32 11.89 6.76 9.36
CA PRO A 32 13.12 6.86 8.59
C PRO A 32 12.96 6.17 7.23
N GLU A 33 13.51 6.78 6.18
CA GLU A 33 13.29 6.38 4.78
C GLU A 33 13.60 4.91 4.49
N GLN A 34 14.60 4.36 5.16
CA GLN A 34 15.05 2.96 5.04
C GLN A 34 14.10 1.95 5.71
N SER A 35 13.12 2.43 6.48
CA SER A 35 12.09 1.63 7.17
C SER A 35 10.68 1.93 6.67
N ARG A 36 10.56 2.66 5.55
CA ARG A 36 9.30 2.77 4.82
C ARG A 36 9.01 1.42 4.19
N ALA A 37 8.43 0.53 4.99
CA ALA A 37 7.54 -0.46 4.42
C ALA A 37 6.49 0.34 3.63
N SER A 38 6.44 0.15 2.32
CA SER A 38 5.43 0.81 1.49
C SER A 38 4.05 0.52 2.08
N TRP A 39 3.13 1.49 2.02
CA TRP A 39 1.79 1.34 2.60
C TRP A 39 1.19 -0.04 2.24
N GLY A 40 0.85 -0.85 3.25
CA GLY A 40 0.34 -2.22 3.10
C GLY A 40 1.36 -3.37 3.19
N GLU A 41 2.67 -3.11 3.30
CA GLU A 41 3.70 -4.17 3.50
C GLU A 41 3.68 -4.74 4.92
N LEU A 42 3.48 -3.91 5.95
CA LEU A 42 3.46 -4.38 7.35
C LEU A 42 2.19 -5.17 7.72
N SER A 43 1.08 -4.99 6.98
CA SER A 43 -0.18 -5.69 7.24
C SER A 43 -0.43 -6.91 6.34
N GLY A 44 0.51 -7.24 5.44
CA GLY A 44 0.33 -8.31 4.45
C GLY A 44 -0.73 -8.02 3.37
N SER A 45 -1.41 -6.88 3.47
CA SER A 45 -2.48 -6.49 2.56
C SER A 45 -1.97 -6.27 1.14
N ARG A 46 -0.73 -5.77 0.97
CA ARG A 46 -0.12 -5.59 -0.34
C ARG A 46 0.06 -6.93 -1.06
N THR A 47 0.57 -7.95 -0.37
CA THR A 47 0.75 -9.31 -0.92
C THR A 47 -0.59 -9.96 -1.25
N SER A 48 -1.58 -9.84 -0.35
CA SER A 48 -2.93 -10.37 -0.58
C SER A 48 -3.59 -9.72 -1.82
N ILE A 49 -3.49 -8.40 -1.95
CA ILE A 49 -4.01 -7.67 -3.12
C ILE A 49 -3.28 -8.07 -4.40
N ALA A 50 -1.96 -8.24 -4.34
CA ALA A 50 -1.16 -8.69 -5.49
C ALA A 50 -1.57 -10.10 -5.94
N ASN A 51 -1.66 -11.05 -5.01
CA ASN A 51 -2.09 -12.43 -5.28
C ASN A 51 -3.50 -12.48 -5.88
N ARG A 52 -4.44 -11.70 -5.32
CA ARG A 52 -5.81 -11.58 -5.85
C ARG A 52 -5.80 -11.04 -7.29
N ASN A 53 -5.02 -9.99 -7.55
CA ASN A 53 -4.98 -9.36 -8.86
C ASN A 53 -4.37 -10.31 -9.93
N GLU A 54 -3.38 -11.12 -9.55
CA GLU A 54 -2.81 -12.15 -10.41
C GLU A 54 -3.81 -13.29 -10.68
N GLU A 55 -4.57 -13.70 -9.68
CA GLU A 55 -5.65 -14.67 -9.85
C GLU A 55 -6.75 -14.16 -10.79
N ILE A 56 -7.20 -12.90 -10.62
CA ILE A 56 -8.16 -12.23 -11.51
C ILE A 56 -7.65 -12.25 -12.96
N PHE A 57 -6.38 -11.91 -13.17
CA PHE A 57 -5.80 -11.88 -14.51
C PHE A 57 -5.73 -13.27 -15.17
N ARG A 58 -5.34 -14.30 -14.41
CA ARG A 58 -5.31 -15.69 -14.87
C ARG A 58 -6.71 -16.21 -15.21
N LYS A 59 -7.71 -15.94 -14.37
CA LYS A 59 -9.12 -16.29 -14.62
C LYS A 59 -9.70 -15.58 -15.83
N HIS A 60 -9.35 -14.31 -16.04
CA HIS A 60 -9.71 -13.60 -17.27
C HIS A 60 -9.06 -14.24 -18.51
N ARG A 61 -7.78 -14.65 -18.43
CA ARG A 61 -7.10 -15.35 -19.53
C ARG A 61 -7.70 -16.73 -19.82
N SER A 62 -8.32 -17.39 -18.85
CA SER A 62 -9.07 -18.64 -19.05
C SER A 62 -10.49 -18.43 -19.59
N GLY A 63 -10.91 -17.19 -19.90
CA GLY A 63 -12.15 -16.89 -20.60
C GLY A 63 -13.27 -16.29 -19.76
N LEU A 64 -13.06 -16.02 -18.47
CA LEU A 64 -14.06 -15.32 -17.63
C LEU A 64 -14.20 -13.86 -18.04
N SER A 65 -15.45 -13.38 -18.13
CA SER A 65 -15.72 -12.00 -18.51
C SER A 65 -15.43 -11.03 -17.36
N VAL A 66 -15.31 -9.74 -17.69
CA VAL A 66 -15.16 -8.67 -16.69
C VAL A 66 -16.30 -8.69 -15.67
N ARG A 67 -17.52 -8.98 -16.12
CA ARG A 67 -18.70 -9.01 -15.26
C ARG A 67 -18.68 -10.19 -14.28
N ASP A 68 -18.29 -11.37 -14.76
CA ASP A 68 -18.17 -12.56 -13.91
C ASP A 68 -17.11 -12.37 -12.82
N LEU A 69 -16.01 -11.70 -13.16
CA LEU A 69 -14.94 -11.36 -12.22
C LEU A 69 -15.37 -10.27 -11.24
N ALA A 70 -16.14 -9.29 -11.70
CA ALA A 70 -16.70 -8.24 -10.84
C ALA A 70 -17.60 -8.85 -9.75
N GLU A 71 -18.48 -9.78 -10.12
CA GLU A 71 -19.33 -10.51 -9.19
C GLU A 71 -18.53 -11.42 -8.24
N MET A 72 -17.61 -12.22 -8.78
CA MET A 72 -16.82 -13.18 -7.98
C MET A 72 -15.94 -12.52 -6.92
N TYR A 73 -15.41 -11.34 -7.21
CA TYR A 73 -14.49 -10.62 -6.32
C TYR A 73 -15.13 -9.43 -5.60
N TYR A 74 -16.45 -9.21 -5.80
CA TYR A 74 -17.19 -8.08 -5.25
C TYR A 74 -16.53 -6.73 -5.59
N LEU A 75 -16.13 -6.56 -6.84
CA LEU A 75 -15.49 -5.37 -7.37
C LEU A 75 -16.33 -4.76 -8.48
N SER A 76 -16.17 -3.47 -8.74
CA SER A 76 -16.76 -2.86 -9.94
C SER A 76 -16.05 -3.31 -11.22
N ASP A 77 -16.77 -3.34 -12.33
CA ASP A 77 -16.21 -3.58 -13.67
C ASP A 77 -15.00 -2.69 -13.97
N GLU A 78 -15.05 -1.42 -13.56
CA GLU A 78 -13.95 -0.46 -13.75
C GLU A 78 -12.71 -0.89 -12.96
N SER A 79 -12.88 -1.38 -11.74
CA SER A 79 -11.78 -1.88 -10.91
C SER A 79 -11.13 -3.12 -11.55
N ILE A 80 -11.95 -4.05 -12.05
CA ILE A 80 -11.46 -5.23 -12.79
C ILE A 80 -10.67 -4.79 -14.03
N ARG A 81 -11.19 -3.87 -14.84
CA ARG A 81 -10.48 -3.35 -16.03
C ARG A 81 -9.14 -2.72 -15.67
N LYS A 82 -9.09 -1.91 -14.61
CA LYS A 82 -7.84 -1.31 -14.10
C LYS A 82 -6.84 -2.38 -13.66
N ILE A 83 -7.28 -3.42 -12.96
CA ILE A 83 -6.44 -4.54 -12.55
C ILE A 83 -5.86 -5.25 -13.78
N LEU A 84 -6.70 -5.59 -14.77
CA LEU A 84 -6.27 -6.27 -15.99
C LEU A 84 -5.27 -5.42 -16.80
N ALA A 85 -5.49 -4.11 -16.90
CA ALA A 85 -4.57 -3.20 -17.59
C ALA A 85 -3.19 -3.17 -16.91
N LYS A 86 -3.15 -3.04 -15.58
CA LYS A 86 -1.90 -3.05 -14.79
C LYS A 86 -1.16 -4.39 -14.88
N MET A 87 -1.88 -5.50 -14.88
CA MET A 87 -1.27 -6.83 -15.01
C MET A 87 -0.67 -7.06 -16.40
N ARG A 88 -1.30 -6.51 -17.45
CA ARG A 88 -0.75 -6.55 -18.82
C ARG A 88 0.55 -5.77 -18.95
N THR A 89 0.65 -4.58 -18.35
CA THR A 89 1.88 -3.78 -18.39
C THR A 89 3.02 -4.47 -17.65
N ALA A 90 2.75 -5.05 -16.47
CA ALA A 90 3.75 -5.77 -15.69
C ALA A 90 4.31 -7.01 -16.43
N GLN A 91 3.46 -7.75 -17.15
CA GLN A 91 3.90 -8.92 -17.94
C GLN A 91 4.77 -8.56 -19.16
N LYS A 92 4.61 -7.34 -19.68
CA LYS A 92 5.41 -6.83 -20.81
C LYS A 92 6.83 -6.46 -20.38
N GLU A 93 7.03 -6.06 -19.13
CA GLU A 93 8.33 -5.73 -18.54
C GLU A 93 9.16 -6.98 -18.19
N THR A 94 8.50 -8.11 -17.91
CA THR A 94 9.15 -9.38 -17.56
C THR A 94 9.57 -10.25 -18.74
N SER A 95 9.23 -9.86 -19.98
CA SER A 95 9.72 -10.52 -21.19
C SER A 95 10.79 -9.61 -21.81
N PRO A 96 12.10 -9.81 -21.54
CA PRO A 96 13.11 -9.10 -22.29
C PRO A 96 12.97 -9.56 -23.74
N SER A 97 12.66 -8.61 -24.61
CA SER A 97 12.88 -8.75 -26.05
C SER A 97 14.31 -9.26 -26.28
N CYS A 98 14.43 -10.33 -27.08
CA CYS A 98 15.71 -10.84 -27.58
C CYS A 98 16.61 -9.74 -28.13
#